data_AF-A0AAW8NLD6-F1
#
_entry.id   AF-A0AAW8NLD6-F1
#
_cell.length_a   1.000
_cell.length_b   1.000
_cell.length_c   1.000
_cell.angle_alpha   90.00
_cell.angle_beta   90.00
_cell.angle_gamma   90.00
#
_symmetry.space_group_name_H-M   'P 1'
#
loop_
_entity.id
_entity.type
_entity.pdbx_description
1 polymer ?
#
loop_
_entity_poly.entity_id
_entity_poly.type
_entity_poly.pdbx_seq_one_letter_code
_entity_poly.pdbx_strand_id
1 'polypeptide(L)'
;MKIAISGERTVSVFQITAVFSMLFALIGFSYNVWRMEITEYNNNVRAASFELLLQLSELESIVFAAHYDNDSVLGNPRKGWVKVNLIADLSMITEPELNVAAEKLKQSWQTNWQQLPDDESSAQAIVIKIDETRAQVRQLLKQLD
;
A
#
# COMPACT_ATOMS: atom_id res chain seq x y z
N MET A 1 -50.23 11.54 22.85
CA MET A 1 -50.91 11.84 21.57
C MET A 1 -50.92 10.55 20.75
N LYS A 2 -52.09 10.07 20.32
CA LYS A 2 -52.23 8.85 19.51
C LYS A 2 -52.59 9.27 18.10
N ILE A 3 -51.82 8.85 17.10
CA ILE A 3 -52.10 9.15 15.70
C ILE A 3 -52.84 7.94 15.12
N ALA A 4 -54.05 8.17 14.60
CA ALA A 4 -54.82 7.12 13.93
C ALA A 4 -54.26 6.94 12.51
N ILE A 5 -53.59 5.81 12.28
CA ILE A 5 -53.23 5.36 10.94
C ILE A 5 -54.35 4.38 10.55
N SER A 6 -54.97 4.57 9.38
CA SER A 6 -56.20 3.88 8.94
C SER A 6 -56.28 2.39 9.36
N GLY A 7 -57.35 2.03 10.09
CA GLY A 7 -57.69 0.66 10.50
C GLY A 7 -57.27 0.29 11.94
N GLU A 8 -58.17 0.52 12.92
CA GLU A 8 -58.22 0.02 14.33
C GLU A 8 -56.97 0.08 15.24
N ARG A 9 -55.76 0.36 14.73
CA ARG A 9 -54.52 0.38 15.52
C ARG A 9 -54.05 1.82 15.71
N THR A 10 -54.03 2.26 16.98
CA THR A 10 -53.44 3.55 17.34
C THR A 10 -51.96 3.38 17.61
N VAL A 11 -51.10 4.01 16.79
CA VAL A 11 -49.66 4.03 17.04
C VAL A 11 -49.38 5.20 17.99
N SER A 12 -48.67 4.91 19.09
CA SER A 12 -48.23 5.95 20.01
C SER A 12 -47.08 6.73 19.40
N VAL A 13 -47.07 8.05 19.55
CA VAL A 13 -45.91 8.89 19.17
C VAL A 13 -44.61 8.34 19.76
N PHE A 14 -44.66 7.76 20.96
CA PHE A 14 -43.52 7.07 21.57
C PHE A 14 -42.97 5.90 20.74
N GLN A 15 -43.84 5.06 20.15
CA GLN A 15 -43.41 3.94 19.31
C GLN A 15 -42.77 4.44 18.01
N ILE A 16 -43.32 5.49 17.42
CA ILE A 16 -42.75 6.15 16.24
C ILE A 16 -41.36 6.68 16.57
N THR A 17 -41.23 7.47 17.64
CA THR A 17 -39.93 7.99 18.09
C THR A 17 -38.93 6.87 18.37
N ALA A 18 -39.34 5.79 19.05
CA ALA A 18 -38.46 4.66 19.32
C ALA A 18 -37.93 3.99 18.05
N VAL A 19 -38.80 3.80 17.04
CA VAL A 19 -38.39 3.26 15.73
C VAL A 19 -37.39 4.21 15.04
N PHE A 20 -37.68 5.52 15.01
CA PHE A 20 -36.75 6.48 14.43
C PHE A 20 -35.42 6.54 15.19
N SER A 21 -35.43 6.53 16.53
CA SER A 21 -34.21 6.47 17.35
C SER A 21 -33.39 5.22 17.05
N MET A 22 -34.04 4.06 16.91
CA MET A 22 -33.38 2.81 16.53
C MET A 22 -32.77 2.90 15.13
N LEU A 23 -33.51 3.45 14.16
CA LEU A 23 -33.01 3.64 12.79
C LEU A 23 -31.79 4.58 12.76
N PHE A 24 -31.86 5.71 13.45
CA PHE A 24 -30.73 6.64 13.54
C PHE A 24 -29.52 6.00 14.24
N ALA A 25 -29.74 5.20 15.28
CA ALA A 25 -28.66 4.46 15.94
C ALA A 25 -27.99 3.46 15.00
N LEU A 26 -28.77 2.70 14.23
CA LEU A 26 -28.24 1.74 13.24
C LEU A 26 -27.44 2.46 12.14
N ILE A 27 -27.97 3.54 11.56
CA ILE A 27 -27.28 4.32 10.52
C ILE A 27 -25.98 4.91 11.07
N GLY A 28 -26.02 5.51 12.27
CA GLY A 28 -24.85 6.09 12.91
C GLY A 28 -23.77 5.04 13.21
N PHE A 29 -24.17 3.85 13.68
CA PHE A 29 -23.24 2.75 13.90
C PHE A 29 -22.63 2.25 12.59
N SER A 30 -23.44 2.01 11.56
CA SER A 30 -22.95 1.57 10.24
C SER A 30 -21.95 2.55 9.64
N TYR A 31 -22.23 3.86 9.71
CA TYR A 31 -21.29 4.89 9.26
C TYR A 31 -19.97 4.85 10.03
N ASN A 32 -20.02 4.71 11.37
CA ASN A 32 -18.81 4.62 12.20
C ASN A 32 -17.96 3.39 11.86
N VAL A 33 -18.58 2.23 11.65
CA VAL A 33 -17.87 0.99 11.26
C VAL A 33 -17.21 1.16 9.90
N TRP A 34 -17.95 1.64 8.89
CA TRP A 34 -17.41 1.88 7.56
C TRP A 34 -16.24 2.88 7.58
N ARG A 35 -16.38 3.99 8.31
CA ARG A 35 -15.30 4.99 8.44
C ARG A 35 -14.06 4.41 9.13
N MET A 36 -14.25 3.57 10.14
CA MET A 36 -13.16 2.89 10.84
C MET A 36 -12.41 1.95 9.91
N GLU A 37 -13.12 1.15 9.12
CA GLU A 37 -12.53 0.21 8.15
C GLU A 37 -11.66 0.93 7.11
N ILE A 38 -12.14 2.05 6.56
CA ILE A 38 -11.35 2.89 5.63
C ILE A 38 -10.09 3.44 6.33
N THR A 39 -10.22 3.92 7.56
CA THR A 39 -9.09 4.47 8.32
C THR A 39 -8.02 3.40 8.57
N GLU A 40 -8.45 2.18 8.92
CA GLU A 40 -7.57 1.04 9.16
C GLU A 40 -6.88 0.60 7.87
N TYR A 41 -7.61 0.50 6.76
CA TYR A 41 -7.05 0.23 5.44
C TYR A 41 -5.96 1.26 5.09
N ASN A 42 -6.27 2.55 5.17
CA ASN A 42 -5.32 3.62 4.84
C ASN A 42 -4.08 3.59 5.74
N ASN A 43 -4.23 3.25 7.02
CA ASN A 43 -3.10 3.09 7.93
C ASN A 43 -2.21 1.91 7.56
N ASN A 44 -2.79 0.76 7.21
CA ASN A 44 -2.05 -0.43 6.81
C ASN A 44 -1.28 -0.19 5.50
N VAL A 45 -1.94 0.39 4.49
CA VAL A 45 -1.29 0.73 3.21
C VAL A 45 -0.19 1.77 3.41
N ARG A 46 -0.39 2.77 4.28
CA ARG A 46 0.63 3.78 4.60
C ARG A 46 1.86 3.16 5.27
N ALA A 47 1.66 2.24 6.22
CA ALA A 47 2.76 1.53 6.88
C ALA A 47 3.57 0.70 5.88
N ALA A 48 2.89 -0.11 5.05
CA ALA A 48 3.53 -0.89 3.99
C ALA A 48 4.28 0.01 2.97
N SER A 49 3.70 1.16 2.62
CA SER A 49 4.31 2.12 1.70
C SER A 49 5.60 2.74 2.24
N PHE A 50 5.66 3.09 3.52
CA PHE A 50 6.89 3.59 4.12
C PHE A 50 7.97 2.51 4.21
N GLU A 51 7.59 1.27 4.53
CA GLU A 51 8.50 0.14 4.50
C GLU A 51 9.06 -0.09 3.09
N LEU A 52 8.21 -0.01 2.05
CA LEU A 52 8.63 -0.10 0.66
C LEU A 52 9.65 1.00 0.28
N LEU A 53 9.44 2.25 0.71
CA LEU A 53 10.42 3.33 0.48
C LEU A 53 11.77 3.03 1.11
N LEU A 54 11.80 2.48 2.33
CA LEU A 54 13.02 2.07 3.01
C LEU A 54 13.73 0.95 2.24
N GLN A 55 13.00 -0.10 1.87
CA GLN A 55 13.57 -1.23 1.13
C GLN A 55 14.10 -0.82 -0.25
N LEU A 56 13.42 0.10 -0.95
CA LEU A 56 13.87 0.66 -2.23
C LEU A 56 15.17 1.47 -2.08
N SER A 57 15.30 2.29 -1.02
CA SER A 57 16.52 3.02 -0.73
C SER A 57 17.69 2.11 -0.36
N GLU A 58 17.44 1.04 0.40
CA GLU A 58 18.47 0.05 0.71
C GLU A 58 18.91 -0.74 -0.53
N LEU A 59 17.98 -1.07 -1.43
CA LEU A 59 18.32 -1.72 -2.70
C LEU A 59 19.19 -0.80 -3.59
N GLU A 60 18.86 0.49 -3.66
CA GLU A 60 19.67 1.46 -4.40
C GLU A 60 21.09 1.56 -3.82
N SER A 61 21.22 1.58 -2.49
CA SER A 61 22.53 1.55 -1.84
C SER A 61 23.33 0.29 -2.18
N ILE A 62 22.67 -0.87 -2.33
CA ILE A 62 23.34 -2.11 -2.75
C ILE A 62 23.83 -1.99 -4.20
N VAL A 63 23.02 -1.41 -5.10
CA VAL A 63 23.41 -1.16 -6.49
C VAL A 63 24.64 -0.25 -6.56
N PHE A 64 24.65 0.84 -5.79
CA PHE A 64 25.77 1.76 -5.77
C PHE A 64 27.03 1.14 -5.18
N ALA A 65 26.89 0.40 -4.08
CA ALA A 65 28.01 -0.31 -3.49
C ALA A 65 28.63 -1.34 -4.45
N ALA A 66 27.79 -2.05 -5.21
CA ALA A 66 28.22 -3.08 -6.14
C ALA A 66 29.00 -2.52 -7.34
N HIS A 67 28.49 -1.44 -7.94
CA HIS A 67 29.00 -0.92 -9.21
C HIS A 67 29.97 0.26 -9.05
N TYR A 68 29.64 1.24 -8.21
CA TYR A 68 30.42 2.48 -8.09
C TYR A 68 31.50 2.38 -7.02
N ASP A 69 31.19 1.76 -5.88
CA ASP A 69 32.15 1.65 -4.77
C ASP A 69 33.03 0.40 -4.86
N ASN A 70 32.70 -0.53 -5.77
CA ASN A 70 33.36 -1.83 -5.93
C ASN A 70 33.41 -2.64 -4.61
N ASP A 71 32.43 -2.44 -3.73
CA ASP A 71 32.32 -3.13 -2.44
C ASP A 71 31.51 -4.42 -2.62
N SER A 72 32.22 -5.54 -2.76
CA SER A 72 31.62 -6.88 -2.89
C SER A 72 30.84 -7.37 -1.65
N VAL A 73 31.02 -6.74 -0.49
CA VAL A 73 30.36 -7.10 0.78
C VAL A 73 29.06 -6.33 0.94
N LEU A 74 29.09 -5.01 0.76
CA LEU A 74 27.88 -4.17 0.79
C LEU A 74 27.03 -4.37 -0.46
N GLY A 75 27.66 -4.38 -1.64
CA GLY A 75 27.03 -4.60 -2.94
C GLY A 75 26.72 -6.06 -3.28
N ASN A 76 26.60 -6.95 -2.28
CA ASN A 76 26.39 -8.37 -2.54
C ASN A 76 25.04 -8.61 -3.24
N PRO A 77 25.01 -9.23 -4.45
CA PRO A 77 23.75 -9.45 -5.18
C PRO A 77 22.72 -10.30 -4.43
N ARG A 78 23.15 -11.15 -3.49
CA ARG A 78 22.20 -11.91 -2.64
C ARG A 78 21.43 -11.00 -1.70
N LYS A 79 22.04 -9.92 -1.19
CA LYS A 79 21.33 -8.91 -0.40
C LYS A 79 20.29 -8.20 -1.27
N GLY A 80 20.63 -7.87 -2.51
CA GLY A 80 19.68 -7.26 -3.45
C GLY A 80 18.47 -8.16 -3.75
N TRP A 81 18.68 -9.46 -3.97
CA TRP A 81 17.58 -10.43 -4.13
C TRP A 81 16.63 -10.46 -2.93
N VAL A 82 17.14 -10.38 -1.70
CA VAL A 82 16.31 -10.30 -0.49
C VAL A 82 15.42 -9.06 -0.53
N LYS A 83 16.00 -7.89 -0.87
CA LYS A 83 15.26 -6.63 -0.96
C LYS A 83 14.20 -6.64 -2.04
N VAL A 84 14.55 -7.10 -3.25
CA VAL A 84 13.64 -7.17 -4.39
C VAL A 84 12.45 -8.09 -4.11
N ASN A 85 12.68 -9.25 -3.49
CA ASN A 85 11.58 -10.16 -3.14
C ASN A 85 10.68 -9.56 -2.06
N LEU A 86 11.25 -8.93 -1.02
CA LEU A 86 10.46 -8.26 0.00
C LEU A 86 9.63 -7.10 -0.58
N ILE A 87 10.18 -6.35 -1.52
CA ILE A 87 9.45 -5.29 -2.24
C ILE A 87 8.27 -5.90 -3.01
N ALA A 88 8.47 -7.01 -3.72
CA ALA A 88 7.39 -7.71 -4.42
C ALA A 88 6.31 -8.21 -3.43
N ASP A 89 6.71 -8.84 -2.32
CA ASP A 89 5.78 -9.38 -1.32
C ASP A 89 4.95 -8.27 -0.66
N LEU A 90 5.58 -7.16 -0.26
CA LEU A 90 4.89 -6.01 0.32
C LEU A 90 3.98 -5.30 -0.67
N SER A 91 4.32 -5.30 -1.96
CA SER A 91 3.47 -4.67 -2.98
C SER A 91 2.12 -5.37 -3.14
N MET A 92 2.02 -6.68 -2.82
CA MET A 92 0.79 -7.46 -2.97
C MET A 92 -0.35 -7.01 -2.05
N ILE A 93 -0.03 -6.37 -0.93
CA ILE A 93 -1.00 -5.87 0.06
C ILE A 93 -1.31 -4.38 -0.09
N THR A 94 -0.88 -3.77 -1.21
CA THR A 94 -1.10 -2.36 -1.53
C THR A 94 -2.04 -2.22 -2.72
N GLU A 95 -1.73 -1.36 -3.69
CA GLU A 95 -2.54 -1.14 -4.89
C GLU A 95 -1.97 -1.88 -6.11
N PRO A 96 -2.82 -2.28 -7.08
CA PRO A 96 -2.40 -3.03 -8.26
C PRO A 96 -1.29 -2.35 -9.08
N GLU A 97 -1.31 -1.01 -9.18
CA GLU A 97 -0.30 -0.25 -9.92
C GLU A 97 1.10 -0.41 -9.31
N LEU A 98 1.19 -0.47 -7.98
CA LEU A 98 2.44 -0.64 -7.26
C LEU A 98 2.97 -2.08 -7.38
N ASN A 99 2.09 -3.07 -7.37
CA ASN A 99 2.45 -4.46 -7.62
C ASN A 99 3.08 -4.64 -9.02
N VAL A 100 2.46 -4.05 -10.04
CA VAL A 100 3.02 -4.07 -11.41
C VAL A 100 4.41 -3.40 -11.46
N ALA A 101 4.61 -2.29 -10.74
CA ALA A 101 5.91 -1.62 -10.68
C ALA A 101 6.98 -2.47 -9.96
N ALA A 102 6.62 -3.09 -8.83
CA ALA A 102 7.50 -3.97 -8.07
C ALA A 102 7.93 -5.21 -8.86
N GLU A 103 7.01 -5.82 -9.61
CA GLU A 103 7.33 -6.96 -10.49
C GLU A 103 8.24 -6.56 -11.64
N LYS A 104 8.07 -5.36 -12.23
CA LYS A 104 9.00 -4.83 -13.24
C LYS A 104 10.41 -4.59 -12.66
N LEU A 105 10.49 -4.08 -11.43
CA LEU A 105 11.77 -3.95 -10.72
C LEU A 105 12.42 -5.32 -10.49
N LYS A 106 11.64 -6.32 -10.08
CA LYS A 106 12.13 -7.69 -9.89
C LYS A 106 12.64 -8.32 -11.18
N GLN A 107 11.94 -8.12 -12.29
CA GLN A 107 12.39 -8.57 -13.61
C GLN A 107 13.68 -7.86 -14.06
N SER A 108 13.79 -6.55 -13.83
CA SER A 108 15.02 -5.79 -14.11
C SER A 108 16.19 -6.31 -13.28
N TRP A 109 15.98 -6.56 -11.99
CA TRP A 109 16.99 -7.18 -11.14
C TRP A 109 17.40 -8.56 -11.67
N GLN A 110 16.43 -9.43 -11.97
CA GLN A 110 16.67 -10.78 -12.49
C GLN A 110 17.54 -10.79 -13.75
N THR A 111 17.37 -9.78 -14.61
CA THR A 111 18.07 -9.67 -15.88
C THR A 111 19.48 -9.12 -15.70
N ASN A 112 19.67 -8.15 -14.82
CA ASN A 112 20.89 -7.33 -14.76
C ASN A 112 21.84 -7.69 -13.59
N TRP A 113 21.40 -8.43 -12.57
CA TRP A 113 22.18 -8.63 -11.33
C TRP A 113 23.55 -9.29 -11.54
N GLN A 114 23.72 -10.12 -12.58
CA GLN A 114 24.99 -10.81 -12.86
C GLN A 114 26.04 -9.86 -13.42
N GLN A 115 25.60 -8.89 -14.23
CA GLN A 115 26.46 -7.91 -14.90
C GLN A 115 26.57 -6.61 -14.10
N LEU A 116 25.75 -6.45 -13.05
CA LEU A 116 25.71 -5.29 -12.16
C LEU A 116 27.08 -4.73 -11.73
N PRO A 117 28.08 -5.53 -11.32
CA PRO A 117 29.37 -4.96 -10.91
C PRO A 117 30.14 -4.32 -12.07
N ASP A 118 30.05 -4.92 -13.26
CA ASP A 118 30.96 -4.63 -14.37
C ASP A 118 30.31 -3.81 -15.52
N ASP A 119 28.98 -3.66 -15.50
CA ASP A 119 28.21 -3.00 -16.56
C ASP A 119 27.34 -1.87 -16.00
N GLU A 120 27.71 -0.64 -16.36
CA GLU A 120 26.96 0.56 -15.97
C GLU A 120 25.53 0.56 -16.50
N SER A 121 25.28 -0.03 -17.67
CA SER A 121 23.94 -0.08 -18.24
C SER A 121 23.01 -0.99 -17.40
N SER A 122 23.54 -2.10 -16.89
CA SER A 122 22.87 -2.98 -15.93
C SER A 122 22.54 -2.25 -14.62
N ALA A 123 23.48 -1.48 -14.07
CA ALA A 123 23.26 -0.70 -12.85
C ALA A 123 22.19 0.40 -13.05
N GLN A 124 22.31 1.19 -14.12
CA GLN A 124 21.34 2.24 -14.45
C GLN A 124 19.94 1.67 -14.71
N ALA A 125 19.82 0.53 -15.41
CA ALA A 125 18.54 -0.12 -15.67
C ALA A 125 17.81 -0.53 -14.37
N ILE A 126 18.54 -0.94 -13.34
CA ILE A 126 17.97 -1.24 -12.03
C ILE A 126 17.57 0.07 -11.31
N VAL A 127 18.44 1.08 -11.26
CA VAL A 127 18.17 2.37 -10.60
C VAL A 127 16.92 3.03 -11.17
N ILE A 128 16.76 3.05 -12.49
CA ILE A 128 15.56 3.58 -13.16
C ILE A 128 14.29 2.87 -12.66
N LYS A 129 14.32 1.54 -12.49
CA LYS A 129 13.17 0.79 -11.95
C LYS A 129 12.93 1.01 -10.47
N ILE A 130 13.97 1.27 -9.69
CA ILE A 130 13.84 1.69 -8.29
C ILE A 130 13.11 3.05 -8.24
N ASP A 131 13.53 4.01 -9.06
CA ASP A 131 12.92 5.34 -9.10
C ASP A 131 11.49 5.34 -9.60
N GLU A 132 11.19 4.57 -10.65
CA GLU A 132 9.81 4.36 -11.13
C GLU A 132 8.93 3.79 -10.01
N THR A 133 9.40 2.75 -9.30
CA THR A 133 8.65 2.12 -8.21
C THR A 133 8.45 3.10 -7.06
N ARG A 134 9.49 3.85 -6.69
CA ARG A 134 9.44 4.90 -5.66
C ARG A 134 8.44 6.00 -6.01
N ALA A 135 8.36 6.39 -7.27
CA ALA A 135 7.36 7.36 -7.73
C ALA A 135 5.94 6.83 -7.55
N GLN A 136 5.70 5.54 -7.85
CA GLN A 136 4.40 4.89 -7.61
C GLN A 136 4.04 4.84 -6.12
N VAL A 137 4.99 4.49 -5.24
CA VAL A 137 4.76 4.52 -3.79
C VAL A 137 4.38 5.93 -3.31
N ARG A 138 5.07 6.97 -3.81
CA ARG A 138 4.75 8.37 -3.47
C ARG A 138 3.39 8.81 -4.02
N GLN A 139 2.99 8.32 -5.18
CA GLN A 139 1.67 8.59 -5.74
C GLN A 139 0.58 7.96 -4.89
N LEU A 140 0.74 6.69 -4.51
CA LEU A 140 -0.16 5.99 -3.60
C LEU A 140 -0.32 6.74 -2.28
N LEU A 141 0.79 7.13 -1.63
CA LEU A 141 0.75 7.88 -0.37
C LEU A 141 -0.02 9.20 -0.46
N LYS A 142 -0.06 9.85 -1.63
CA LYS A 142 -0.84 11.09 -1.85
C LYS A 142 -2.35 10.85 -2.00
N GLN A 143 -2.75 9.62 -2.29
CA GLN A 143 -4.15 9.23 -2.48
C GLN A 143 -4.80 8.70 -1.19
N LEU A 144 -4.00 8.39 -0.16
CA LEU A 144 -4.49 7.93 1.14
C LEU A 144 -4.98 9.11 1.98
N ASP A 145 -6.29 9.28 2.06
CA ASP A 145 -6.96 10.28 2.92
C ASP A 145 -7.00 9.87 4.41
#